data_AF-A0A971RMV5-F1
#
_entry.id   AF-A0A971RMV5-F1
#
_cell.length_a   1.000
_cell.length_b   1.000
_cell.length_c   1.000
_cell.angle_alpha   90.00
_cell.angle_beta   90.00
_cell.angle_gamma   90.00
#
_symmetry.space_group_name_H-M   'P 1'
#
loop_
_entity.id
_entity.type
_entity.pdbx_description
1 polymer ?
#
loop_
_entity_poly.entity_id
_entity_poly.type
_entity_poly.pdbx_seq_one_letter_code
_entity_poly.pdbx_strand_id
1 'polypeptide(L)'
;MSYKKGHFFLLVFLFLLTTALPLMASDLKDTYVDLLMRGEYEELSQHLAKWEEIAPQDPELYIAYFNYYFNLGRREGVRIGTHPPEDKEAMALKDPETGEISGYMYYDTYYDEEHIGLALDYLDEGLKRYPDRLDMHFGKVHVLGVVARYEEQKDALLEVLNISSGNGNNWLWHNGEKLDDGFGFMLENIQGRLYAYFNLEDENAGNYNYIIEVSEKIIELYPAVVYPYNNIAAVYYSQGDYEGAIKYFK
;
A
#
# COMPACT_ATOMS: atom_id res chain seq x y z
N MET A 1 66.19 35.09 -24.02
CA MET A 1 66.92 33.88 -24.51
C MET A 1 67.44 33.17 -23.26
N SER A 2 67.08 31.95 -22.88
CA SER A 2 66.59 30.80 -23.63
C SER A 2 65.52 30.05 -22.81
N TYR A 3 64.45 29.66 -23.50
CA TYR A 3 63.47 28.68 -23.08
C TYR A 3 64.12 27.30 -22.90
N LYS A 4 63.60 26.51 -21.95
CA LYS A 4 63.59 25.04 -22.07
C LYS A 4 62.13 24.57 -21.99
N LYS A 5 61.73 23.84 -23.04
CA LYS A 5 60.46 23.17 -23.29
C LYS A 5 60.58 21.68 -22.94
N GLY A 6 59.43 21.07 -22.59
CA GLY A 6 59.11 19.64 -22.70
C GLY A 6 59.43 18.82 -21.44
N HIS A 7 58.57 17.97 -20.88
CA HIS A 7 57.35 17.28 -21.34
C HIS A 7 56.43 17.02 -20.12
N PHE A 8 55.15 17.37 -20.18
CA PHE A 8 54.01 16.45 -20.44
C PHE A 8 53.96 15.22 -19.52
N PHE A 9 53.19 15.31 -18.43
CA PHE A 9 52.21 14.27 -18.07
C PHE A 9 51.00 14.93 -17.42
N LEU A 10 49.94 15.03 -18.22
CA LEU A 10 48.58 15.25 -17.81
C LEU A 10 48.11 13.97 -17.09
N LEU A 11 47.84 14.05 -15.79
CA LEU A 11 47.00 13.07 -15.10
C LEU A 11 45.76 13.80 -14.62
N VAL A 12 44.91 14.12 -15.60
CA VAL A 12 43.48 14.29 -15.36
C VAL A 12 42.96 12.87 -15.11
N PHE A 13 42.87 12.46 -13.85
CA PHE A 13 41.96 11.38 -13.53
C PHE A 13 40.56 11.94 -13.66
N LEU A 14 39.96 11.59 -14.79
CA LEU A 14 38.59 11.80 -15.17
C LEU A 14 37.71 11.25 -14.04
N PHE A 15 37.19 12.11 -13.18
CA PHE A 15 36.01 11.80 -12.37
C PHE A 15 34.81 11.73 -13.33
N LEU A 16 34.69 10.63 -14.04
CA LEU A 16 33.56 10.29 -14.89
C LEU A 16 33.19 8.86 -14.60
N LEU A 17 32.47 8.67 -13.49
CA LEU A 17 31.61 7.50 -13.24
C LEU A 17 30.73 7.75 -12.00
N THR A 18 29.99 8.85 -12.00
CA THR A 18 28.76 8.95 -11.19
C THR A 18 27.53 9.29 -12.02
N THR A 19 27.67 9.46 -13.34
CA THR A 19 26.55 9.78 -14.23
C THR A 19 25.92 8.56 -14.90
N ALA A 20 26.52 7.36 -14.80
CA ALA A 20 26.00 6.15 -15.45
C ALA A 20 24.93 5.42 -14.61
N LEU A 21 25.05 5.45 -13.28
CA LEU A 21 24.11 4.80 -12.35
C LEU A 21 22.68 5.36 -12.44
N PRO A 22 22.44 6.69 -12.47
CA PRO A 22 21.09 7.23 -12.57
C PRO A 22 20.42 6.88 -13.90
N LEU A 23 21.19 6.88 -15.00
CA LEU A 23 20.68 6.57 -16.34
C LEU A 23 20.31 5.09 -16.47
N MET A 24 21.13 4.19 -15.89
CA MET A 24 20.84 2.75 -15.87
C MET A 24 19.66 2.40 -14.95
N ALA A 25 19.51 3.08 -13.81
CA ALA A 25 18.36 2.90 -12.92
C ALA A 25 17.04 3.37 -13.56
N SER A 26 17.06 4.48 -14.30
CA SER A 26 15.91 4.92 -15.11
C SER A 26 15.51 3.86 -16.13
N ASP A 27 16.48 3.30 -16.86
CA ASP A 27 16.24 2.26 -17.88
C ASP A 27 15.66 0.97 -17.30
N LEU A 28 16.12 0.56 -16.10
CA LEU A 28 15.55 -0.59 -15.38
C LEU A 28 14.09 -0.35 -15.01
N LYS A 29 13.77 0.83 -14.46
CA LYS A 29 12.41 1.15 -14.05
C LYS A 29 11.46 1.30 -15.23
N ASP A 30 11.89 1.97 -16.29
CA ASP A 30 11.08 2.18 -17.50
C ASP A 30 10.75 0.84 -18.16
N THR A 31 11.73 -0.05 -18.28
CA THR A 31 11.55 -1.41 -18.79
C THR A 31 10.59 -2.22 -17.91
N TYR A 32 10.72 -2.13 -16.58
CA TYR A 32 9.82 -2.79 -15.64
C TYR A 32 8.37 -2.35 -15.84
N VAL A 33 8.12 -1.03 -15.90
CA VAL A 33 6.77 -0.47 -16.08
C VAL A 33 6.15 -0.94 -17.39
N ASP A 34 6.91 -0.92 -18.48
CA ASP A 34 6.43 -1.35 -19.79
C ASP A 34 6.05 -2.85 -19.81
N LEU A 35 6.91 -3.73 -19.26
CA LEU A 35 6.62 -5.16 -19.14
C LEU A 35 5.40 -5.43 -18.25
N LEU A 36 5.27 -4.72 -17.13
CA LEU A 36 4.12 -4.84 -16.23
C LEU A 36 2.82 -4.43 -16.93
N MET A 37 2.81 -3.31 -17.66
CA MET A 37 1.64 -2.86 -18.41
C MET A 37 1.24 -3.83 -19.53
N ARG A 38 2.23 -4.49 -20.16
CA ARG A 38 1.99 -5.50 -21.20
C ARG A 38 1.58 -6.87 -20.64
N GLY A 39 1.70 -7.08 -19.32
CA GLY A 39 1.38 -8.37 -18.67
C GLY A 39 2.37 -9.48 -19.02
N GLU A 40 3.59 -9.13 -19.42
CA GLU A 40 4.65 -10.05 -19.82
C GLU A 40 5.40 -10.56 -18.57
N TYR A 41 4.71 -11.36 -17.75
CA TYR A 41 5.20 -11.76 -16.41
C TYR A 41 6.44 -12.68 -16.45
N GLU A 42 6.67 -13.41 -17.52
CA GLU A 42 7.88 -14.23 -17.68
C GLU A 42 9.10 -13.34 -17.89
N GLU A 43 9.04 -12.43 -18.85
CA GLU A 43 10.06 -11.42 -19.12
C GLU A 43 10.26 -10.48 -17.94
N LEU A 44 9.17 -10.06 -17.28
CA LEU A 44 9.21 -9.23 -16.09
C LEU A 44 9.98 -9.89 -14.94
N SER A 45 9.82 -11.21 -14.75
CA SER A 45 10.57 -11.96 -13.73
C SER A 45 12.09 -11.98 -14.00
N GLN A 46 12.48 -12.14 -15.26
CA GLN A 46 13.89 -12.12 -15.68
C GLN A 46 14.47 -10.71 -15.52
N HIS A 47 13.69 -9.69 -15.85
CA HIS A 47 14.09 -8.30 -15.67
C HIS A 47 14.28 -7.93 -14.20
N LEU A 48 13.38 -8.39 -13.31
CA LEU A 48 13.51 -8.19 -11.87
C LEU A 48 14.78 -8.84 -11.30
N ALA A 49 15.07 -10.09 -11.68
CA ALA A 49 16.31 -10.75 -11.25
C ALA A 49 17.57 -9.98 -11.70
N LYS A 50 17.56 -9.43 -12.93
CA LYS A 50 18.65 -8.58 -13.41
C LYS A 50 18.74 -7.26 -12.63
N TRP A 51 17.61 -6.64 -12.30
CA TRP A 51 17.58 -5.43 -11.47
C TRP A 51 18.16 -5.72 -10.08
N GLU A 52 17.79 -6.84 -9.45
CA GLU A 52 18.36 -7.29 -8.18
C GLU A 52 19.88 -7.47 -8.23
N GLU A 53 20.42 -8.06 -9.30
CA GLU A 53 21.88 -8.20 -9.46
C GLU A 53 22.59 -6.83 -9.58
N ILE A 54 21.97 -5.87 -10.26
CA ILE A 54 22.56 -4.55 -10.53
C ILE A 54 22.45 -3.62 -9.31
N ALA A 55 21.29 -3.62 -8.65
CA ALA A 55 20.95 -2.69 -7.58
C ALA A 55 20.09 -3.40 -6.50
N PRO A 56 20.67 -4.34 -5.72
CA PRO A 56 19.93 -5.17 -4.76
C PRO A 56 19.34 -4.41 -3.58
N GLN A 57 19.71 -3.14 -3.41
CA GLN A 57 19.22 -2.27 -2.36
C GLN A 57 18.35 -1.14 -2.91
N ASP A 58 18.04 -1.10 -4.20
CA ASP A 58 17.16 -0.08 -4.75
C ASP A 58 15.78 -0.14 -4.07
N PRO A 59 15.30 0.94 -3.42
CA PRO A 59 13.97 0.94 -2.81
C PRO A 59 12.86 0.61 -3.83
N GLU A 60 13.03 1.00 -5.09
CA GLU A 60 12.04 0.75 -6.15
C GLU A 60 11.96 -0.74 -6.51
N LEU A 61 13.03 -1.51 -6.29
CA LEU A 61 13.06 -2.95 -6.54
C LEU A 61 12.09 -3.70 -5.61
N TYR A 62 11.99 -3.30 -4.34
CA TYR A 62 11.04 -3.91 -3.39
C TYR A 62 9.60 -3.66 -3.81
N ILE A 63 9.28 -2.42 -4.22
CA ILE A 63 7.96 -2.06 -4.76
C ILE A 63 7.68 -2.82 -6.05
N ALA A 64 8.71 -3.00 -6.90
CA ALA A 64 8.60 -3.72 -8.16
C ALA A 64 8.28 -5.21 -7.96
N TYR A 65 8.95 -5.89 -7.03
CA TYR A 65 8.61 -7.27 -6.65
C TYR A 65 7.25 -7.38 -5.98
N PHE A 66 6.91 -6.47 -5.07
CA PHE A 66 5.58 -6.40 -4.46
C PHE A 66 4.48 -6.34 -5.51
N ASN A 67 4.58 -5.38 -6.45
CA ASN A 67 3.60 -5.22 -7.52
C ASN A 67 3.59 -6.42 -8.47
N TYR A 68 4.74 -7.03 -8.75
CA TYR A 68 4.83 -8.25 -9.57
C TYR A 68 4.05 -9.40 -8.95
N TYR A 69 4.31 -9.72 -7.67
CA TYR A 69 3.63 -10.83 -6.99
C TYR A 69 2.15 -10.53 -6.74
N PHE A 70 1.79 -9.31 -6.37
CA PHE A 70 0.38 -8.92 -6.22
C PHE A 70 -0.42 -9.13 -7.52
N ASN A 71 0.14 -8.72 -8.66
CA ASN A 71 -0.52 -8.91 -9.95
C ASN A 71 -0.51 -10.38 -10.41
N LEU A 72 0.57 -11.12 -10.16
CA LEU A 72 0.67 -12.55 -10.51
C LEU A 72 -0.32 -13.40 -9.69
N GLY A 73 -0.56 -13.00 -8.44
CA GLY A 73 -1.55 -13.61 -7.55
C GLY A 73 -2.99 -13.29 -7.92
N ARG A 74 -3.25 -12.28 -8.74
CA ARG A 74 -4.61 -11.90 -9.15
C ARG A 74 -5.22 -12.97 -10.03
N ARG A 75 -6.39 -13.47 -9.61
CA ARG A 75 -7.23 -14.41 -10.35
C ARG A 75 -8.60 -13.79 -10.56
N GLU A 76 -9.21 -14.14 -11.68
CA GLU A 76 -10.57 -13.73 -11.99
C GLU A 76 -11.40 -14.99 -12.23
N GLY A 77 -12.60 -15.06 -11.65
CA GLY A 77 -13.41 -16.27 -11.73
C GLY A 77 -14.81 -16.12 -11.14
N VAL A 78 -15.57 -17.20 -11.20
CA VAL A 78 -16.94 -17.24 -10.70
C VAL A 78 -16.95 -17.45 -9.18
N ARG A 79 -17.67 -16.59 -8.47
CA ARG A 79 -17.95 -16.66 -7.04
C ARG A 79 -19.43 -16.89 -6.79
N ILE A 80 -19.77 -17.60 -5.71
CA ILE A 80 -21.14 -17.74 -5.21
C ILE A 80 -21.22 -17.02 -3.87
N GLY A 81 -22.14 -16.06 -3.76
CA GLY A 81 -22.40 -15.28 -2.55
C GLY A 81 -23.87 -15.33 -2.14
N THR A 82 -24.16 -14.87 -0.92
CA THR A 82 -25.53 -14.77 -0.37
C THR A 82 -26.26 -13.50 -0.83
N HIS A 83 -25.51 -12.48 -1.25
CA HIS A 83 -26.03 -11.22 -1.77
C HIS A 83 -25.39 -10.92 -3.14
N PRO A 84 -26.12 -10.26 -4.06
CA PRO A 84 -25.53 -9.81 -5.31
C PRO A 84 -24.66 -8.58 -5.05
N PRO A 85 -23.48 -8.46 -5.69
CA PRO A 85 -22.73 -7.20 -5.71
C PRO A 85 -23.55 -6.06 -6.32
N GLU A 86 -23.44 -4.84 -5.78
CA GLU A 86 -24.18 -3.67 -6.26
C GLU A 86 -23.76 -3.23 -7.68
N ASP A 87 -22.49 -3.44 -8.02
CA ASP A 87 -21.84 -2.90 -9.21
C ASP A 87 -21.49 -3.96 -10.27
N LYS A 88 -21.90 -5.22 -10.07
CA LYS A 88 -21.60 -6.32 -11.01
C LYS A 88 -22.85 -7.08 -11.39
N GLU A 89 -22.84 -7.64 -12.60
CA GLU A 89 -23.87 -8.58 -13.02
C GLU A 89 -23.80 -9.85 -12.16
N ALA A 90 -24.96 -10.27 -11.65
CA ALA A 90 -25.11 -11.47 -10.83
C ALA A 90 -26.30 -12.30 -11.31
N MET A 91 -26.10 -13.62 -11.36
CA MET A 91 -27.15 -14.59 -11.65
C MET A 91 -27.70 -15.16 -10.34
N ALA A 92 -28.99 -14.95 -10.08
CA ALA A 92 -29.64 -15.58 -8.93
C ALA A 92 -29.75 -17.09 -9.13
N LEU A 93 -29.24 -17.85 -8.18
CA LEU A 93 -29.42 -19.29 -8.05
C LEU A 93 -30.74 -19.54 -7.33
N LYS A 94 -31.59 -20.40 -7.88
CA LYS A 94 -32.89 -20.73 -7.30
C LYS A 94 -32.94 -22.19 -6.90
N ASP A 95 -33.50 -22.45 -5.74
CA ASP A 95 -33.86 -23.80 -5.32
C ASP A 95 -34.93 -24.36 -6.28
N PRO A 96 -34.71 -25.53 -6.91
CA PRO A 96 -35.61 -26.05 -7.92
C PRO A 96 -36.94 -26.59 -7.35
N GLU A 97 -37.02 -26.86 -6.05
CA GLU A 97 -38.23 -27.38 -5.40
C GLU A 97 -39.12 -26.25 -4.88
N THR A 98 -38.54 -25.21 -4.29
CA THR A 98 -39.26 -24.09 -3.65
C THR A 98 -39.35 -22.85 -4.53
N GLY A 99 -38.43 -22.68 -5.49
CA GLY A 99 -38.30 -21.48 -6.30
C GLY A 99 -37.66 -20.28 -5.58
N GLU A 100 -37.27 -20.44 -4.32
CA GLU A 100 -36.60 -19.42 -3.53
C GLU A 100 -35.16 -19.21 -3.98
N ILE A 101 -34.61 -18.01 -3.74
CA ILE A 101 -33.23 -17.69 -4.07
C ILE A 101 -32.31 -18.34 -3.03
N SER A 102 -31.42 -19.21 -3.49
CA SER A 102 -30.43 -19.92 -2.65
C SER A 102 -29.04 -19.28 -2.68
N GLY A 103 -28.83 -18.29 -3.55
CA GLY A 103 -27.59 -17.50 -3.64
C GLY A 103 -27.47 -16.75 -4.95
N TYR A 104 -26.31 -16.12 -5.16
CA TYR A 104 -25.99 -15.36 -6.37
C TYR A 104 -24.62 -15.79 -6.89
N MET A 105 -24.55 -16.01 -8.19
CA MET A 105 -23.33 -16.33 -8.91
C MET A 105 -22.87 -15.10 -9.69
N TYR A 106 -21.63 -14.66 -9.49
CA TYR A 106 -21.08 -13.47 -10.16
C TYR A 106 -19.60 -13.64 -10.44
N TYR A 107 -19.08 -12.85 -11.38
CA TYR A 107 -17.65 -12.81 -11.67
C TYR A 107 -16.95 -11.90 -10.66
N ASP A 108 -15.86 -12.36 -10.07
CA ASP A 108 -15.13 -11.63 -9.05
C ASP A 108 -13.62 -11.84 -9.17
N THR A 109 -12.87 -10.94 -8.56
CA THR A 109 -11.41 -11.04 -8.44
C THR A 109 -11.09 -11.66 -7.09
N TYR A 110 -10.23 -12.67 -7.08
CA TYR A 110 -9.67 -13.25 -5.87
C TYR A 110 -8.15 -13.34 -6.02
N TYR A 111 -7.45 -13.49 -4.90
CA TYR A 111 -5.99 -13.47 -4.89
C TYR A 111 -5.45 -14.77 -4.32
N ASP A 112 -4.38 -15.26 -4.95
CA ASP A 112 -3.63 -16.40 -4.48
C ASP A 112 -2.81 -16.05 -3.23
N GLU A 113 -3.04 -16.76 -2.13
CA GLU A 113 -2.47 -16.41 -0.83
C GLU A 113 -0.95 -16.49 -0.80
N GLU A 114 -0.34 -17.43 -1.53
CA GLU A 114 1.13 -17.55 -1.59
C GLU A 114 1.74 -16.30 -2.23
N HIS A 115 1.17 -15.85 -3.34
CA HIS A 115 1.62 -14.65 -4.04
C HIS A 115 1.37 -13.38 -3.23
N ILE A 116 0.26 -13.30 -2.48
CA ILE A 116 0.01 -12.18 -1.57
C ILE A 116 1.02 -12.16 -0.42
N GLY A 117 1.33 -13.32 0.16
CA GLY A 117 2.38 -13.46 1.16
C GLY A 117 3.73 -12.93 0.64
N LEU A 118 4.14 -13.38 -0.54
CA LEU A 118 5.38 -12.91 -1.19
C LEU A 118 5.37 -11.40 -1.44
N ALA A 119 4.26 -10.85 -1.92
CA ALA A 119 4.15 -9.42 -2.15
C ALA A 119 4.38 -8.63 -0.85
N LEU A 120 3.70 -9.01 0.23
CA LEU A 120 3.82 -8.37 1.54
C LEU A 120 5.23 -8.53 2.13
N ASP A 121 5.85 -9.71 1.99
CA ASP A 121 7.23 -9.98 2.45
C ASP A 121 8.24 -9.03 1.80
N TYR A 122 8.12 -8.77 0.49
CA TYR A 122 9.00 -7.82 -0.20
C TYR A 122 8.82 -6.37 0.29
N LEU A 123 7.59 -5.94 0.56
CA LEU A 123 7.37 -4.63 1.19
C LEU A 123 7.96 -4.57 2.59
N ASP A 124 7.79 -5.61 3.39
CA ASP A 124 8.33 -5.65 4.76
C ASP A 124 9.86 -5.61 4.77
N GLU A 125 10.53 -6.28 3.83
CA GLU A 125 11.98 -6.17 3.63
C GLU A 125 12.41 -4.77 3.17
N GLY A 126 11.63 -4.12 2.31
CA GLY A 126 11.84 -2.74 1.90
C GLY A 126 11.72 -1.78 3.09
N LEU A 127 10.65 -1.92 3.88
CA LEU A 127 10.33 -1.06 5.02
C LEU A 127 11.34 -1.19 6.18
N LYS A 128 11.98 -2.35 6.36
CA LYS A 128 13.12 -2.48 7.29
C LYS A 128 14.29 -1.55 6.96
N ARG A 129 14.48 -1.23 5.68
CA ARG A 129 15.58 -0.38 5.17
C ARG A 129 15.15 1.05 4.94
N TYR A 130 13.90 1.24 4.54
CA TYR A 130 13.33 2.52 4.13
C TYR A 130 12.04 2.83 4.91
N PRO A 131 12.10 2.94 6.26
CA PRO A 131 10.91 3.06 7.09
C PRO A 131 10.12 4.36 6.83
N ASP A 132 10.77 5.40 6.30
CA ASP A 132 10.15 6.69 5.98
C ASP A 132 9.49 6.72 4.58
N ARG A 133 9.45 5.61 3.84
CA ARG A 133 8.76 5.48 2.54
C ARG A 133 7.27 5.23 2.75
N LEU A 134 6.49 6.30 2.76
CA LEU A 134 5.04 6.25 3.02
C LEU A 134 4.27 5.53 1.90
N ASP A 135 4.80 5.52 0.68
CA ASP A 135 4.22 4.79 -0.45
C ASP A 135 4.31 3.27 -0.28
N MET A 136 5.38 2.76 0.32
CA MET A 136 5.50 1.33 0.66
C MET A 136 4.47 0.95 1.74
N HIS A 137 4.36 1.76 2.79
CA HIS A 137 3.35 1.56 3.84
C HIS A 137 1.93 1.56 3.29
N PHE A 138 1.59 2.55 2.45
CA PHE A 138 0.26 2.60 1.86
C PHE A 138 0.01 1.58 0.75
N GLY A 139 1.05 1.07 0.09
CA GLY A 139 0.97 -0.12 -0.74
C GLY A 139 0.54 -1.35 0.07
N LYS A 140 1.19 -1.58 1.21
CA LYS A 140 0.84 -2.66 2.16
C LYS A 140 -0.59 -2.51 2.67
N VAL A 141 -0.94 -1.32 3.19
CA VAL A 141 -2.30 -1.01 3.67
C VAL A 141 -3.35 -1.22 2.56
N HIS A 142 -3.06 -0.82 1.33
CA HIS A 142 -3.99 -1.01 0.22
C HIS A 142 -4.26 -2.50 -0.04
N VAL A 143 -3.21 -3.30 -0.21
CA VAL A 143 -3.35 -4.73 -0.53
C VAL A 143 -4.06 -5.48 0.58
N LEU A 144 -3.71 -5.24 1.85
CA LEU A 144 -4.40 -5.87 2.99
C LEU A 144 -5.90 -5.61 2.98
N GLY A 145 -6.33 -4.41 2.58
CA GLY A 145 -7.76 -4.09 2.40
C GLY A 145 -8.39 -4.84 1.23
N VAL A 146 -7.69 -4.90 0.08
CA VAL A 146 -8.16 -5.61 -1.12
C VAL A 146 -8.38 -7.11 -0.84
N VAL A 147 -7.52 -7.73 -0.03
CA VAL A 147 -7.63 -9.15 0.32
C VAL A 147 -8.39 -9.39 1.63
N ALA A 148 -9.11 -8.38 2.14
CA ALA A 148 -9.93 -8.45 3.35
C ALA A 148 -9.20 -8.88 4.64
N ARG A 149 -7.88 -8.64 4.73
CA ARG A 149 -7.05 -8.83 5.93
C ARG A 149 -7.11 -7.59 6.82
N TYR A 150 -8.31 -7.26 7.30
CA TYR A 150 -8.59 -5.96 7.94
C TYR A 150 -7.90 -5.76 9.30
N GLU A 151 -7.70 -6.81 10.09
CA GLU A 151 -6.95 -6.71 11.35
C GLU A 151 -5.50 -6.30 11.09
N GLU A 152 -4.85 -6.96 10.13
CA GLU A 152 -3.47 -6.62 9.72
C GLU A 152 -3.39 -5.25 9.05
N GLN A 153 -4.42 -4.87 8.28
CA GLN A 153 -4.51 -3.53 7.72
C GLN A 153 -4.55 -2.47 8.84
N LYS A 154 -5.34 -2.71 9.89
CA LYS A 154 -5.40 -1.85 11.08
C LYS A 154 -4.05 -1.77 11.77
N ASP A 155 -3.36 -2.90 11.95
CA ASP A 155 -2.03 -2.92 12.58
C ASP A 155 -1.00 -2.14 11.74
N ALA A 156 -1.05 -2.24 10.41
CA ALA A 156 -0.22 -1.44 9.52
C ALA A 156 -0.52 0.08 9.62
N LEU A 157 -1.78 0.47 9.81
CA LEU A 157 -2.14 1.89 10.07
C LEU A 157 -1.56 2.39 11.40
N LEU A 158 -1.60 1.56 12.45
CA LEU A 158 -0.99 1.88 13.75
C LEU A 158 0.53 2.00 13.64
N GLU A 159 1.17 1.14 12.85
CA GLU A 159 2.60 1.21 12.56
C GLU A 159 2.97 2.55 11.88
N VAL A 160 2.23 2.96 10.84
CA VAL A 160 2.42 4.26 10.17
C VAL A 160 2.35 5.41 11.18
N LEU A 161 1.36 5.40 12.08
CA LEU A 161 1.21 6.44 13.10
C LEU A 161 2.40 6.48 14.08
N ASN A 162 2.88 5.32 14.51
CA ASN A 162 4.06 5.22 15.39
C ASN A 162 5.33 5.76 14.70
N ILE A 163 5.54 5.41 13.44
CA ILE A 163 6.68 5.92 12.65
C ILE A 163 6.56 7.43 12.46
N SER A 164 5.36 7.93 12.16
CA SER A 164 5.10 9.38 11.99
C SER A 164 5.52 10.19 13.22
N SER A 165 5.25 9.67 14.42
CA SER A 165 5.70 10.31 15.66
C SER A 165 7.22 10.29 15.81
N GLY A 166 7.90 9.26 15.30
CA GLY A 166 9.35 9.11 15.36
C GLY A 166 10.11 9.96 14.35
N ASN A 167 9.60 10.09 13.12
CA ASN A 167 10.23 10.86 12.05
C ASN A 167 9.77 12.33 11.99
N GLY A 168 8.92 12.76 12.92
CA GLY A 168 8.38 14.12 12.98
C GLY A 168 7.49 14.46 11.78
N ASN A 169 6.74 13.46 11.30
CA ASN A 169 5.88 13.52 10.11
C ASN A 169 6.63 13.80 8.80
N ASN A 170 7.95 13.58 8.76
CA ASN A 170 8.73 13.75 7.54
C ASN A 170 8.66 12.47 6.72
N TRP A 171 7.81 12.49 5.70
CA TRP A 171 7.56 11.33 4.85
C TRP A 171 8.22 11.47 3.48
N LEU A 172 8.70 10.34 2.98
CA LEU A 172 9.14 10.16 1.61
C LEU A 172 8.07 9.42 0.81
N TRP A 173 8.02 9.69 -0.50
CA TRP A 173 7.18 9.00 -1.47
C TRP A 173 8.06 8.31 -2.51
N HIS A 174 7.48 8.07 -3.68
CA HIS A 174 8.13 7.51 -4.86
C HIS A 174 9.53 8.10 -5.09
N ASN A 175 10.50 7.23 -5.44
CA ASN A 175 11.92 7.59 -5.60
C ASN A 175 12.59 8.23 -4.38
N GLY A 176 11.97 8.16 -3.19
CA GLY A 176 12.48 8.85 -2.00
C GLY A 176 12.29 10.36 -2.05
N GLU A 177 11.35 10.85 -2.86
CA GLU A 177 11.01 12.27 -2.89
C GLU A 177 10.30 12.70 -1.61
N LYS A 178 10.65 13.86 -1.08
CA LYS A 178 10.00 14.39 0.12
C LYS A 178 8.55 14.81 -0.20
N LEU A 179 7.61 14.44 0.66
CA LEU A 179 6.26 14.99 0.62
C LEU A 179 6.21 16.35 1.32
N ASP A 180 5.71 17.36 0.61
CA ASP A 180 5.57 18.73 1.14
C ASP A 180 4.58 18.78 2.32
N ASP A 181 3.45 18.07 2.22
CA ASP A 181 2.47 17.88 3.31
C ASP A 181 2.32 16.39 3.66
N GLY A 182 3.42 15.78 4.11
CA GLY A 182 3.42 14.37 4.51
C GLY A 182 2.44 14.06 5.65
N PHE A 183 2.25 14.99 6.58
CA PHE A 183 1.34 14.81 7.71
C PHE A 183 -0.13 14.79 7.26
N GLY A 184 -0.55 15.81 6.48
CA GLY A 184 -1.90 15.88 5.94
C GLY A 184 -2.21 14.70 5.03
N PHE A 185 -1.29 14.36 4.13
CA PHE A 185 -1.43 13.22 3.22
C PHE A 185 -1.57 11.88 3.95
N MET A 186 -0.77 11.66 5.01
CA MET A 186 -0.87 10.48 5.85
C MET A 186 -2.26 10.40 6.51
N LEU A 187 -2.71 11.49 7.17
CA LEU A 187 -3.99 11.50 7.88
C LEU A 187 -5.19 11.33 6.95
N GLU A 188 -5.16 11.91 5.75
CA GLU A 188 -6.23 11.76 4.74
C GLU A 188 -6.37 10.29 4.31
N ASN A 189 -5.24 9.62 4.04
CA ASN A 189 -5.24 8.21 3.65
C ASN A 189 -5.73 7.31 4.79
N ILE A 190 -5.31 7.56 6.03
CA ILE A 190 -5.82 6.82 7.20
C ILE A 190 -7.33 7.05 7.37
N GLN A 191 -7.80 8.30 7.28
CA GLN A 191 -9.22 8.62 7.38
C GLN A 191 -10.05 7.89 6.30
N GLY A 192 -9.55 7.84 5.07
CA GLY A 192 -10.19 7.08 3.98
C GLY A 192 -10.33 5.59 4.30
N ARG A 193 -9.37 4.98 5.01
CA ARG A 193 -9.47 3.58 5.46
C ARG A 193 -10.48 3.41 6.60
N LEU A 194 -10.51 4.32 7.57
CA LEU A 194 -11.51 4.29 8.63
C LEU A 194 -12.93 4.43 8.08
N TYR A 195 -13.11 5.27 7.06
CA TYR A 195 -14.38 5.37 6.34
C TYR A 195 -14.78 4.04 5.67
N ALA A 196 -13.83 3.32 5.07
CA ALA A 196 -14.09 2.01 4.49
C ALA A 196 -14.54 1.00 5.56
N TYR A 197 -13.95 1.02 6.76
CA TYR A 197 -14.36 0.16 7.88
C TYR A 197 -15.82 0.38 8.32
N PHE A 198 -16.34 1.62 8.24
CA PHE A 198 -17.75 1.89 8.55
C PHE A 198 -18.72 1.20 7.57
N ASN A 199 -18.27 0.92 6.34
CA ASN A 199 -19.11 0.37 5.28
C ASN A 199 -18.88 -1.13 5.07
N LEU A 200 -18.12 -1.80 5.95
CA LEU A 200 -17.97 -3.25 5.89
C LEU A 200 -19.29 -3.92 6.31
N GLU A 201 -19.84 -4.76 5.42
CA GLU A 201 -21.08 -5.52 5.64
C GLU A 201 -20.89 -6.79 6.49
N ASP A 202 -19.66 -7.11 6.89
CA ASP A 202 -19.34 -8.39 7.54
C ASP A 202 -19.80 -8.42 9.00
N GLU A 203 -20.74 -9.34 9.30
CA GLU A 203 -21.31 -9.60 10.62
C GLU A 203 -20.27 -9.99 11.70
N ASN A 204 -19.05 -10.38 11.30
CA ASN A 204 -17.98 -10.77 12.22
C ASN A 204 -16.88 -9.71 12.37
N ALA A 205 -16.94 -8.58 11.67
CA ALA A 205 -15.84 -7.64 11.65
C ALA A 205 -15.77 -6.84 12.97
N GLY A 206 -14.62 -6.89 13.66
CA GLY A 206 -14.25 -5.90 14.67
C GLY A 206 -14.03 -4.49 14.10
N ASN A 207 -14.71 -4.12 13.00
CA ASN A 207 -14.52 -2.88 12.25
C ASN A 207 -14.66 -1.64 13.13
N TYR A 208 -15.66 -1.61 14.01
CA TYR A 208 -15.83 -0.55 14.99
C TYR A 208 -14.67 -0.48 15.99
N ASN A 209 -14.11 -1.61 16.41
CA ASN A 209 -12.91 -1.62 17.26
C ASN A 209 -11.70 -1.09 16.49
N TYR A 210 -11.52 -1.47 15.22
CA TYR A 210 -10.43 -0.94 14.39
C TYR A 210 -10.53 0.58 14.24
N ILE A 211 -11.74 1.10 14.03
CA ILE A 211 -11.99 2.54 13.95
C ILE A 211 -11.61 3.22 15.27
N ILE A 212 -12.04 2.66 16.41
CA ILE A 212 -11.73 3.19 17.74
C ILE A 212 -10.21 3.16 17.98
N GLU A 213 -9.55 2.01 17.84
CA GLU A 213 -8.11 1.84 18.11
C GLU A 213 -7.25 2.82 17.31
N VAL A 214 -7.49 2.94 16.01
CA VAL A 214 -6.75 3.89 15.16
C VAL A 214 -7.09 5.33 15.52
N SER A 215 -8.37 5.64 15.79
CA SER A 215 -8.78 6.99 16.17
C SER A 215 -8.19 7.43 17.52
N GLU A 216 -8.18 6.53 18.51
CA GLU A 216 -7.52 6.75 19.81
C GLU A 216 -6.03 6.98 19.62
N LYS A 217 -5.37 6.22 18.74
CA LYS A 217 -3.95 6.43 18.46
C LYS A 217 -3.67 7.79 17.83
N ILE A 218 -4.52 8.26 16.92
CA ILE A 218 -4.40 9.62 16.35
C ILE A 218 -4.63 10.67 17.44
N ILE A 219 -5.59 10.48 18.35
CA ILE A 219 -5.85 11.40 19.47
C ILE A 219 -4.65 11.47 20.42
N GLU A 220 -4.03 10.33 20.73
CA GLU A 220 -2.85 10.23 21.58
C GLU A 220 -1.68 11.05 21.01
N LEU A 221 -1.40 10.88 19.71
CA LEU A 221 -0.25 11.52 19.05
C LEU A 221 -0.54 12.96 18.61
N TYR A 222 -1.76 13.23 18.17
CA TYR A 222 -2.18 14.47 17.50
C TYR A 222 -3.52 14.99 18.05
N PRO A 223 -3.59 15.40 19.33
CA PRO A 223 -4.85 15.73 20.00
C PRO A 223 -5.64 16.90 19.38
N ALA A 224 -5.00 17.70 18.53
CA ALA A 224 -5.63 18.81 17.80
C ALA A 224 -6.40 18.36 16.54
N VAL A 225 -6.20 17.13 16.06
CA VAL A 225 -6.93 16.60 14.90
C VAL A 225 -8.35 16.25 15.32
N VAL A 226 -9.35 16.78 14.61
CA VAL A 226 -10.76 16.72 15.04
C VAL A 226 -11.48 15.43 14.62
N TYR A 227 -11.26 14.96 13.38
CA TYR A 227 -12.03 13.83 12.83
C TYR A 227 -12.00 12.52 13.65
N PRO A 228 -10.90 12.14 14.35
CA PRO A 228 -10.86 10.90 15.13
C PRO A 228 -11.89 10.89 16.27
N TYR A 229 -12.13 12.05 16.90
CA TYR A 229 -13.15 12.17 17.93
C TYR A 229 -14.55 11.95 17.34
N ASN A 230 -14.81 12.52 16.17
CA ASN A 230 -16.08 12.32 15.47
C ASN A 230 -16.26 10.89 14.94
N ASN A 231 -15.18 10.20 14.57
CA ASN A 231 -15.22 8.77 14.23
C ASN A 231 -15.65 7.93 15.44
N ILE A 232 -15.04 8.14 16.62
CA ILE A 232 -15.42 7.43 17.85
C ILE A 232 -16.88 7.74 18.22
N ALA A 233 -17.30 9.00 18.11
CA ALA A 233 -18.69 9.40 18.33
C ALA A 233 -19.66 8.68 17.36
N ALA A 234 -19.29 8.58 16.08
CA ALA A 234 -20.08 7.90 15.07
C ALA A 234 -20.20 6.39 15.36
N VAL A 235 -19.13 5.74 15.82
CA VAL A 235 -19.18 4.33 16.25
C VAL A 235 -20.17 4.14 17.40
N TYR A 236 -20.07 4.92 18.48
CA TYR A 236 -21.01 4.85 19.60
C TYR A 236 -22.45 5.11 19.16
N TYR A 237 -22.66 6.09 18.28
CA TYR A 237 -23.96 6.41 17.73
C TYR A 237 -24.55 5.22 16.95
N SER A 238 -23.75 4.59 16.08
CA SER A 238 -24.15 3.40 15.31
C SER A 238 -24.45 2.18 16.19
N GLN A 239 -23.84 2.10 17.37
CA GLN A 239 -24.14 1.08 18.38
C GLN A 239 -25.35 1.43 19.28
N GLY A 240 -25.95 2.60 19.11
CA GLY A 240 -27.08 3.09 19.92
C GLY A 240 -26.68 3.69 21.27
N ASP A 241 -25.38 3.84 21.56
CA ASP A 241 -24.89 4.52 22.76
C ASP A 241 -24.77 6.03 22.52
N TYR A 242 -25.93 6.71 22.55
CA TYR A 242 -25.99 8.15 22.31
C TYR A 242 -25.30 8.97 23.42
N GLU A 243 -25.31 8.49 24.66
CA GLU A 243 -24.63 9.17 25.77
C GLU A 243 -23.10 9.09 25.63
N GLY A 244 -22.59 7.94 25.19
CA GLY A 244 -21.19 7.76 24.80
C GLY A 244 -20.82 8.67 23.63
N ALA A 245 -21.62 8.69 22.58
CA ALA A 245 -21.38 9.50 21.37
C ALA A 245 -21.24 11.00 21.67
N ILE A 246 -22.13 11.57 22.49
CA ILE A 246 -22.13 13.01 22.84
C ILE A 246 -20.82 13.45 23.52
N LYS A 247 -20.13 12.56 24.24
CA LYS A 247 -18.85 12.89 24.89
C LYS A 247 -17.72 13.11 23.90
N TYR A 248 -17.83 12.56 22.70
CA TYR A 248 -16.78 12.57 21.69
C TYR A 248 -17.06 13.53 20.52
N PHE A 249 -18.31 13.95 20.28
CA PHE A 249 -18.59 14.92 19.20
C PHE A 249 -17.81 16.23 19.40
N LYS A 250 -17.05 16.63 18.37
CA LYS A 250 -16.23 17.84 18.30
C LYS A 250 -16.50 18.65 17.04
#